data_AF-A0A1W9Q6Z5-F1
#
_entry.id   AF-A0A1W9Q6Z5-F1
#
_cell.length_a   1.000
_cell.length_b   1.000
_cell.length_c   1.000
_cell.angle_alpha   90.00
_cell.angle_beta   90.00
_cell.angle_gamma   90.00
#
_symmetry.space_group_name_H-M   'P 1'
#
loop_
_entity.id
_entity.type
_entity.pdbx_description
1 polymer ?
#
loop_
_entity_poly.entity_id
_entity_poly.type
_entity_poly.pdbx_seq_one_letter_code
_entity_poly.pdbx_strand_id
1 'polypeptide(L)'
;MTDEQLRGLYRSPDVIEGLLYPDMPSVKPSKQSLFARLFGRERSRKVGGLPTEDQMDLDKAWHVLHFLFTGSAWEGEFPQGFLVSCGKPVGDVDVGYGPARGYTPAEVAQISAYLESLDLSALRTSLGPKRLSEEGIYPDFGSEEPISDEDWEYCSGAFNNMAAFVSETARRQMALLVYIN
;
A
#
# COMPACT_ATOMS: atom_id res chain seq x y z
N MET A 1 6.85 -1.58 -10.23
CA MET A 1 6.65 -2.44 -11.43
C MET A 1 6.44 -1.59 -12.69
N THR A 2 6.55 -2.12 -13.90
CA THR A 2 6.21 -1.36 -15.14
C THR A 2 4.70 -1.19 -15.29
N ASP A 3 4.25 -0.22 -16.09
CA ASP A 3 2.82 -0.07 -16.40
C ASP A 3 2.23 -1.29 -17.11
N GLU A 4 3.03 -1.95 -17.96
CA GLU A 4 2.61 -3.19 -18.61
C GLU A 4 2.41 -4.34 -17.61
N GLN A 5 3.29 -4.47 -16.62
CA GLN A 5 3.15 -5.44 -15.52
C GLN A 5 1.88 -5.16 -14.72
N LEU A 6 1.61 -3.89 -14.36
CA LEU A 6 0.39 -3.52 -13.65
C LEU A 6 -0.88 -3.84 -14.46
N ARG A 7 -0.89 -3.52 -15.76
CA ARG A 7 -2.00 -3.91 -16.66
C ARG A 7 -2.15 -5.43 -16.76
N GLY A 8 -1.06 -6.17 -16.70
CA GLY A 8 -1.04 -7.63 -16.59
C GLY A 8 -1.76 -8.12 -15.35
N LEU A 9 -1.47 -7.52 -14.19
CA LEU A 9 -2.15 -7.85 -12.93
C LEU A 9 -3.66 -7.59 -13.00
N TYR A 10 -4.10 -6.47 -13.60
CA TYR A 10 -5.54 -6.24 -13.78
C TYR A 10 -6.23 -7.27 -14.69
N ARG A 11 -5.51 -7.93 -15.60
CA ARG A 11 -6.05 -9.00 -16.45
C ARG A 11 -6.04 -10.37 -15.76
N SER A 12 -5.18 -10.56 -14.77
CA SER A 12 -4.98 -11.83 -14.07
C SER A 12 -4.73 -11.57 -12.58
N PRO A 13 -5.73 -11.08 -11.83
CA PRO A 13 -5.54 -10.67 -10.43
C PRO A 13 -5.21 -11.85 -9.50
N ASP A 14 -5.54 -13.08 -9.89
CA ASP A 14 -5.24 -14.30 -9.14
C ASP A 14 -3.74 -14.58 -8.96
N VAL A 15 -2.87 -13.89 -9.73
CA VAL A 15 -1.41 -14.03 -9.60
C VAL A 15 -0.80 -13.13 -8.53
N ILE A 16 -1.58 -12.22 -7.91
CA ILE A 16 -1.09 -11.24 -6.94
C ILE A 16 -0.45 -11.91 -5.72
N GLU A 17 -1.03 -12.99 -5.18
CA GLU A 17 -0.45 -13.70 -4.03
C GLU A 17 0.95 -14.24 -4.35
N GLY A 18 1.15 -14.78 -5.55
CA GLY A 18 2.46 -15.30 -5.96
C GLY A 18 3.49 -14.19 -6.24
N LEU A 19 3.02 -13.00 -6.61
CA LEU A 19 3.87 -11.81 -6.75
C LEU A 19 4.32 -11.28 -5.39
N LEU A 20 3.40 -11.18 -4.43
CA LEU A 20 3.65 -10.62 -3.10
C LEU A 20 4.37 -11.61 -2.17
N TYR A 21 4.07 -12.90 -2.30
CA TYR A 21 4.58 -13.96 -1.43
C TYR A 21 5.23 -15.08 -2.26
N PRO A 22 6.32 -14.80 -3.00
CA PRO A 22 6.92 -15.76 -3.93
C PRO A 22 7.46 -17.04 -3.27
N ASP A 23 7.81 -16.96 -1.98
CA ASP A 23 8.34 -18.07 -1.19
C ASP A 23 7.26 -18.84 -0.41
N MET A 24 6.01 -18.34 -0.40
CA MET A 24 4.91 -19.02 0.27
C MET A 24 4.25 -20.05 -0.66
N PRO A 25 3.99 -21.29 -0.19
CA PRO A 25 3.22 -22.24 -0.97
C PRO A 25 1.80 -21.70 -1.17
N SER A 26 1.38 -21.54 -2.44
CA SER A 26 0.02 -21.08 -2.78
C SER A 26 -1.03 -21.93 -2.07
N VAL A 27 -1.71 -21.35 -1.09
CA VAL A 27 -2.81 -21.99 -0.36
C VAL A 27 -4.09 -21.77 -1.16
N LYS A 28 -4.28 -22.56 -2.23
CA LYS A 28 -5.58 -22.54 -2.91
C LYS A 28 -6.65 -23.06 -1.94
N PRO A 29 -7.76 -22.34 -1.69
CA PRO A 29 -8.87 -22.91 -0.96
C PRO A 29 -9.42 -24.11 -1.74
N SER A 30 -9.25 -25.29 -1.18
CA SER A 30 -9.82 -26.54 -1.67
C SER A 30 -11.34 -26.47 -1.54
N LYS A 31 -12.04 -25.99 -2.57
CA LYS A 31 -13.41 -26.44 -2.82
C LYS A 31 -13.33 -27.63 -3.77
N GLN A 32 -13.54 -28.81 -3.20
CA GLN A 32 -13.71 -30.05 -3.94
C GLN A 32 -14.80 -29.85 -5.01
N SER A 33 -14.39 -29.76 -6.27
CA SER A 33 -15.29 -29.94 -7.41
C SER A 33 -14.76 -31.09 -8.25
N LEU A 34 -15.32 -32.28 -7.99
CA LEU A 34 -15.04 -33.51 -8.75
C LEU A 34 -15.45 -33.42 -10.23
N PHE A 35 -16.11 -32.33 -10.66
CA PHE A 35 -16.54 -32.09 -12.04
C PHE A 35 -15.59 -31.23 -12.90
N ALA A 36 -14.51 -30.67 -12.34
CA ALA A 36 -13.61 -29.78 -13.08
C ALA A 36 -12.59 -30.50 -14.01
N ARG A 37 -12.63 -31.83 -14.12
CA ARG A 37 -11.59 -32.62 -14.84
C ARG A 37 -11.65 -32.56 -16.38
N LEU A 38 -12.43 -31.66 -16.98
CA LEU A 38 -12.61 -31.60 -18.45
C LEU A 38 -12.44 -30.22 -19.10
N PHE A 39 -12.14 -29.17 -18.34
CA PHE A 39 -11.73 -27.89 -18.91
C PHE A 39 -10.31 -27.56 -18.50
N GLY A 40 -9.51 -27.17 -19.50
CA GLY A 40 -8.07 -27.02 -19.45
C GLY A 40 -7.58 -26.42 -18.14
N ARG A 41 -6.70 -27.17 -17.47
CA ARG A 41 -5.94 -26.70 -16.32
C ARG A 41 -5.04 -25.57 -16.82
N GLU A 42 -5.50 -24.32 -16.76
CA GLU A 42 -4.61 -23.18 -16.90
C GLU A 42 -3.53 -23.35 -15.84
N ARG A 43 -2.31 -23.60 -16.33
CA ARG A 43 -1.13 -23.62 -15.47
C ARG A 43 -1.08 -22.23 -14.85
N SER A 44 -1.28 -22.13 -13.53
CA SER A 44 -1.02 -20.86 -12.84
C SER A 44 0.40 -20.48 -13.19
N ARG A 45 0.54 -19.43 -14.00
CA ARG A 45 1.84 -18.95 -14.45
C ARG A 45 2.55 -18.52 -13.17
N LYS A 46 3.63 -19.19 -12.78
CA LYS A 46 4.44 -18.72 -11.65
C LYS A 46 4.95 -17.34 -12.04
N VAL A 47 4.41 -16.31 -11.40
CA VAL A 47 4.94 -14.96 -11.46
C VAL A 47 6.04 -14.93 -10.41
N GLY A 48 7.26 -14.56 -10.80
CA GLY A 48 8.34 -14.31 -9.84
C GLY A 48 8.01 -13.05 -9.06
N GLY A 49 8.47 -12.97 -7.80
CA GLY A 49 8.32 -11.75 -7.00
C GLY A 49 8.96 -10.54 -7.66
N LEU A 50 8.64 -9.35 -7.16
CA LEU A 50 9.35 -8.13 -7.55
C LEU A 50 10.78 -8.16 -7.01
N PRO A 51 11.75 -7.50 -7.68
CA PRO A 51 13.07 -7.30 -7.09
C PRO A 51 12.96 -6.59 -5.74
N THR A 52 13.80 -6.95 -4.77
CA THR A 52 13.74 -6.38 -3.41
C THR A 52 14.03 -4.88 -3.42
N GLU A 53 14.90 -4.42 -4.32
CA GLU A 53 15.21 -3.01 -4.54
C GLU A 53 14.04 -2.18 -5.11
N ASP A 54 13.02 -2.84 -5.66
CA ASP A 54 11.79 -2.23 -6.18
C ASP A 54 10.63 -2.34 -5.17
N GLN A 55 10.93 -2.63 -3.90
CA GLN A 55 9.98 -2.78 -2.81
C GLN A 55 10.38 -1.92 -1.61
N MET A 56 9.38 -1.52 -0.83
CA MET A 56 9.55 -0.81 0.43
C MET A 56 8.44 -1.23 1.40
N ASP A 57 8.80 -1.30 2.68
CA ASP A 57 7.89 -1.60 3.77
C ASP A 57 7.74 -0.36 4.68
N LEU A 58 6.49 0.00 5.00
CA LEU A 58 6.15 1.07 5.92
C LEU A 58 6.04 0.59 7.37
N ASP A 59 6.23 -0.71 7.61
CA ASP A 59 6.01 -1.37 8.89
C ASP A 59 4.64 -0.96 9.46
N LYS A 60 4.58 -0.34 10.64
CA LYS A 60 3.32 0.04 11.29
C LYS A 60 2.86 1.45 10.95
N ALA A 61 3.68 2.23 10.25
CA ALA A 61 3.43 3.66 10.04
C ALA A 61 2.32 3.96 9.02
N TRP A 62 1.83 2.96 8.26
CA TRP A 62 0.90 3.19 7.15
C TRP A 62 -0.39 3.93 7.55
N HIS A 63 -0.99 3.59 8.71
CA HIS A 63 -2.30 4.15 9.09
C HIS A 63 -2.16 5.56 9.64
N VAL A 64 -1.14 5.83 10.47
CA VAL A 64 -0.83 7.19 10.93
C VAL A 64 -0.44 8.11 9.78
N LEU A 65 0.34 7.63 8.79
CA LEU A 65 0.66 8.41 7.60
C LEU A 65 -0.59 8.68 6.76
N HIS A 66 -1.47 7.70 6.55
CA HIS A 66 -2.74 7.93 5.89
C HIS A 66 -3.57 9.00 6.60
N PHE A 67 -3.73 8.88 7.93
CA PHE A 67 -4.46 9.85 8.72
C PHE A 67 -3.84 11.25 8.67
N LEU A 68 -2.52 11.36 8.64
CA LEU A 68 -1.82 12.63 8.46
C LEU A 68 -2.16 13.30 7.13
N PHE A 69 -2.36 12.53 6.07
CA PHE A 69 -2.63 13.03 4.73
C PHE A 69 -4.10 13.42 4.53
N THR A 70 -5.01 12.67 5.14
CA THR A 70 -6.45 12.76 4.87
C THR A 70 -7.26 13.34 6.03
N GLY A 71 -6.73 13.26 7.24
CA GLY A 71 -7.48 13.51 8.47
C GLY A 71 -8.58 12.47 8.74
N SER A 72 -8.52 11.29 8.12
CA SER A 72 -9.49 10.21 8.29
C SER A 72 -8.77 8.87 8.45
N ALA A 73 -9.38 7.93 9.20
CA ALA A 73 -8.82 6.60 9.40
C ALA A 73 -8.81 5.76 8.11
N TRP A 74 -9.85 5.89 7.28
CA TRP A 74 -10.06 4.99 6.14
C TRP A 74 -10.43 5.69 4.84
N GLU A 75 -10.80 6.96 4.93
CA GLU A 75 -11.30 7.73 3.79
C GLU A 75 -10.25 8.74 3.32
N GLY A 76 -10.40 9.18 2.07
CA GLY A 76 -9.54 10.21 1.50
C GLY A 76 -9.66 10.24 0.00
N GLU A 77 -9.49 11.43 -0.56
CA GLU A 77 -9.47 11.64 -2.00
C GLU A 77 -8.06 11.46 -2.56
N PHE A 78 -7.97 11.20 -3.86
CA PHE A 78 -6.68 11.13 -4.53
C PHE A 78 -6.08 12.55 -4.69
N PRO A 79 -4.77 12.75 -4.40
CA PRO A 79 -3.75 11.74 -4.07
C PRO A 79 -3.56 11.43 -2.58
N GLN A 80 -4.19 12.15 -1.65
CA GLN A 80 -3.98 12.04 -0.21
C GLN A 80 -4.26 10.62 0.33
N GLY A 81 -5.30 9.98 -0.20
CA GLY A 81 -5.75 8.66 0.23
C GLY A 81 -4.98 7.48 -0.37
N PHE A 82 -3.84 7.70 -1.05
CA PHE A 82 -3.19 6.64 -1.84
C PHE A 82 -2.72 5.41 -1.06
N LEU A 83 -2.50 5.54 0.25
CA LEU A 83 -2.10 4.41 1.09
C LEU A 83 -3.25 3.43 1.38
N VAL A 84 -4.52 3.89 1.38
CA VAL A 84 -5.65 3.12 1.91
C VAL A 84 -6.88 3.17 1.01
N SER A 85 -7.41 4.35 0.73
CA SER A 85 -8.74 4.53 0.12
C SER A 85 -8.71 4.59 -1.42
N CYS A 86 -7.61 5.06 -2.00
CA CYS A 86 -7.51 5.37 -3.42
C CYS A 86 -6.87 4.25 -4.27
N GLY A 87 -6.67 4.52 -5.55
CA GLY A 87 -6.07 3.58 -6.49
C GLY A 87 -7.05 2.50 -6.95
N LYS A 88 -6.71 1.84 -8.05
CA LYS A 88 -7.58 0.81 -8.62
C LYS A 88 -7.27 -0.54 -7.95
N PRO A 89 -8.26 -1.23 -7.37
CA PRO A 89 -8.03 -2.55 -6.78
C PRO A 89 -7.64 -3.59 -7.85
N VAL A 90 -6.71 -4.48 -7.50
CA VAL A 90 -6.29 -5.61 -8.34
C VAL A 90 -7.23 -6.79 -8.08
N GLY A 91 -8.41 -6.73 -8.72
CA GLY A 91 -9.47 -7.70 -8.47
C GLY A 91 -9.98 -7.66 -7.02
N ASP A 92 -10.44 -8.81 -6.53
CA ASP A 92 -11.05 -8.94 -5.20
C ASP A 92 -10.23 -9.86 -4.27
N VAL A 93 -8.94 -10.07 -4.59
CA VAL A 93 -8.05 -10.94 -3.80
C VAL A 93 -7.63 -10.20 -2.54
N ASP A 94 -8.10 -10.66 -1.37
CA ASP A 94 -7.70 -10.11 -0.09
C ASP A 94 -6.26 -10.47 0.25
N VAL A 95 -5.43 -9.46 0.48
CA VAL A 95 -4.01 -9.60 0.84
C VAL A 95 -3.71 -9.14 2.27
N GLY A 96 -4.76 -8.91 3.07
CA GLY A 96 -4.71 -8.64 4.51
C GLY A 96 -5.77 -7.63 4.96
N TYR A 97 -5.75 -6.44 4.36
CA TYR A 97 -6.78 -5.39 4.54
C TYR A 97 -7.50 -5.11 3.21
N GLY A 98 -7.95 -6.16 2.54
CA GLY A 98 -8.58 -6.08 1.22
C GLY A 98 -7.58 -6.19 0.07
N PRO A 99 -7.98 -5.83 -1.16
CA PRO A 99 -7.15 -6.03 -2.34
C PRO A 99 -5.99 -5.02 -2.41
N ALA A 100 -4.89 -5.48 -3.00
CA ALA A 100 -3.81 -4.59 -3.41
C ALA A 100 -4.33 -3.55 -4.42
N ARG A 101 -3.80 -2.33 -4.35
CA ARG A 101 -4.24 -1.17 -5.14
C ARG A 101 -3.10 -0.68 -6.02
N GLY A 102 -3.39 -0.49 -7.29
CA GLY A 102 -2.40 -0.07 -8.29
C GLY A 102 -2.57 1.37 -8.74
N TYR A 103 -1.43 1.98 -9.05
CA TYR A 103 -1.31 3.34 -9.59
C TYR A 103 -0.46 3.33 -10.85
N THR A 104 -0.97 3.94 -11.90
CA THR A 104 -0.27 4.16 -13.16
C THR A 104 0.92 5.13 -12.95
N PRO A 105 1.92 5.15 -13.85
CA PRO A 105 3.02 6.10 -13.75
C PRO A 105 2.59 7.57 -13.65
N ALA A 106 1.48 7.95 -14.28
CA ALA A 106 0.93 9.30 -14.19
C ALA A 106 0.38 9.59 -12.79
N GLU A 107 -0.36 8.65 -12.19
CA GLU A 107 -0.84 8.78 -10.82
C GLU A 107 0.31 8.79 -9.81
N VAL A 108 1.36 7.99 -10.03
CA VAL A 108 2.58 8.01 -9.19
C VAL A 108 3.25 9.38 -9.23
N ALA A 109 3.32 10.03 -10.39
CA ALA A 109 3.85 11.40 -10.48
C ALA A 109 3.01 12.42 -9.70
N GLN A 110 1.68 12.26 -9.68
CA GLN A 110 0.78 13.10 -8.88
C GLN A 110 0.95 12.85 -7.37
N ILE A 111 1.14 11.59 -6.95
CA ILE A 111 1.44 11.25 -5.56
C ILE A 111 2.79 11.84 -5.15
N SER A 112 3.84 11.72 -5.98
CA SER A 112 5.16 12.32 -5.71
C SER A 112 5.05 13.83 -5.50
N ALA A 113 4.39 14.54 -6.41
CA ALA A 113 4.21 15.98 -6.32
C ALA A 113 3.41 16.39 -5.07
N TYR A 114 2.42 15.58 -4.67
CA TYR A 114 1.71 15.79 -3.42
C TYR A 114 2.63 15.63 -2.21
N LEU A 115 3.39 14.54 -2.11
CA LEU A 115 4.30 14.28 -1.00
C LEU A 115 5.38 15.37 -0.88
N GLU A 116 5.92 15.85 -2.01
CA GLU A 116 6.89 16.96 -2.08
C GLU A 116 6.31 18.30 -1.60
N SER A 117 4.99 18.48 -1.68
CA SER A 117 4.32 19.71 -1.25
C SER A 117 4.02 19.77 0.26
N LEU A 118 4.20 18.66 0.97
CA LEU A 118 3.85 18.56 2.39
C LEU A 118 4.93 19.19 3.28
N ASP A 119 4.46 19.94 4.29
CA ASP A 119 5.29 20.41 5.40
C ASP A 119 5.13 19.48 6.61
N LEU A 120 6.10 18.59 6.79
CA LEU A 120 6.13 17.64 7.91
C LEU A 120 6.05 18.32 9.29
N SER A 121 6.62 19.51 9.44
CA SER A 121 6.60 20.22 10.72
C SER A 121 5.19 20.72 11.06
N ALA A 122 4.45 21.16 10.06
CA ALA A 122 3.05 21.52 10.19
C ALA A 122 2.18 20.27 10.50
N LEU A 123 2.46 19.14 9.84
CA LEU A 123 1.76 17.87 10.09
C LEU A 123 1.94 17.39 11.54
N ARG A 124 3.16 17.48 12.09
CA ARG A 124 3.42 17.17 13.52
C ARG A 124 2.51 17.97 14.45
N THR A 125 2.37 19.27 14.18
CA THR A 125 1.58 20.16 15.03
C THR A 125 0.08 19.84 14.95
N SER A 126 -0.37 19.24 13.85
CA SER A 126 -1.76 18.81 13.65
C SER A 126 -2.09 17.44 14.28
N LEU A 127 -1.08 16.68 14.71
CA LEU A 127 -1.25 15.38 15.36
C LEU A 127 -1.78 15.54 16.79
N GLY A 128 -3.08 15.38 16.94
CA GLY A 128 -3.72 15.26 18.25
C GLY A 128 -3.74 13.78 18.69
N PRO A 129 -2.95 13.34 19.69
CA PRO A 129 -2.88 11.94 20.13
C PRO A 129 -4.26 11.41 20.56
N LYS A 130 -5.04 12.25 21.25
CA LYS A 130 -6.44 11.96 21.57
C LYS A 130 -7.27 11.61 20.33
N ARG A 131 -7.12 12.37 19.25
CA ARG A 131 -7.86 12.15 18.00
C ARG A 131 -7.42 10.86 17.31
N LEU A 132 -6.12 10.55 17.32
CA LEU A 132 -5.62 9.27 16.81
C LEU A 132 -6.24 8.09 17.56
N SER A 133 -6.28 8.17 18.89
CA SER A 133 -6.84 7.12 19.74
C SER A 133 -8.37 6.98 19.54
N GLU A 134 -9.11 8.10 19.48
CA GLU A 134 -10.55 8.11 19.23
C GLU A 134 -10.94 7.53 17.85
N GLU A 135 -10.12 7.77 16.84
CA GLU A 135 -10.33 7.26 15.47
C GLU A 135 -9.75 5.84 15.28
N GLY A 136 -9.13 5.25 16.31
CA GLY A 136 -8.55 3.91 16.26
C GLY A 136 -7.38 3.78 15.29
N ILE A 137 -6.56 4.83 15.18
CA ILE A 137 -5.39 4.85 14.29
C ILE A 137 -4.30 3.91 14.82
N TYR A 138 -3.64 3.21 13.90
CA TYR A 138 -2.57 2.27 14.19
C TYR A 138 -1.19 2.87 13.84
N PRO A 139 -0.13 2.61 14.63
CA PRO A 139 -0.19 2.03 15.97
C PRO A 139 -0.84 3.01 16.97
N ASP A 140 -1.30 2.48 18.11
CA ASP A 140 -1.80 3.31 19.19
C ASP A 140 -0.63 3.98 19.93
N PHE A 141 -0.65 5.31 20.00
CA PHE A 141 0.33 6.13 20.71
C PHE A 141 -0.17 6.58 22.09
N GLY A 142 -1.36 6.13 22.51
CA GLY A 142 -2.06 6.63 23.68
C GLY A 142 -2.83 7.93 23.41
N SER A 143 -3.59 8.39 24.40
CA SER A 143 -4.51 9.54 24.27
C SER A 143 -4.19 10.72 25.19
N GLU A 144 -3.34 10.53 26.20
CA GLU A 144 -3.10 11.52 27.26
C GLU A 144 -1.88 12.39 27.01
N GLU A 145 -0.78 11.78 26.55
CA GLU A 145 0.48 12.49 26.32
C GLU A 145 0.66 12.88 24.84
N PRO A 146 1.35 14.01 24.55
CA PRO A 146 1.79 14.31 23.20
C PRO A 146 2.62 13.16 22.62
N ILE A 147 2.57 12.99 21.29
CA ILE A 147 3.43 12.04 20.60
C ILE A 147 4.88 12.35 20.93
N SER A 148 5.61 11.35 21.40
CA SER A 148 7.01 11.48 21.81
C SER A 148 7.90 11.87 20.62
N ASP A 149 9.08 12.43 20.90
CA ASP A 149 10.05 12.71 19.83
C ASP A 149 10.50 11.43 19.11
N GLU A 150 10.59 10.30 19.81
CA GLU A 150 10.96 9.00 19.25
C GLU A 150 9.88 8.46 18.31
N ASP A 151 8.60 8.49 18.73
CA ASP A 151 7.48 8.07 17.89
C ASP A 151 7.34 8.98 16.65
N TRP A 152 7.59 10.28 16.83
CA TRP A 152 7.61 11.22 15.71
C TRP A 152 8.79 10.96 14.76
N GLU A 153 9.98 10.67 15.27
CA GLU A 153 11.15 10.31 14.46
C GLU A 153 10.90 9.03 13.66
N TYR A 154 10.25 8.03 14.27
CA TYR A 154 9.80 6.83 13.58
C TYR A 154 8.83 7.16 12.43
N CYS A 155 7.76 7.91 12.70
CA CYS A 155 6.75 8.27 11.70
C CYS A 155 7.34 9.12 10.56
N SER A 156 8.13 10.13 10.91
CA SER A 156 8.75 11.03 9.93
C SER A 156 9.85 10.34 9.12
N GLY A 157 10.60 9.40 9.72
CA GLY A 157 11.52 8.52 9.01
C GLY A 157 10.81 7.64 7.97
N ALA A 158 9.69 7.00 8.36
CA ALA A 158 8.87 6.22 7.44
C ALA A 158 8.32 7.08 6.28
N PHE A 159 7.84 8.29 6.58
CA PHE A 159 7.44 9.26 5.55
C PHE A 159 8.58 9.57 4.58
N ASN A 160 9.76 9.90 5.09
CA ASN A 160 10.89 10.32 4.25
C ASN A 160 11.34 9.19 3.31
N ASN A 161 11.40 7.97 3.82
CA ASN A 161 11.70 6.79 3.02
C ASN A 161 10.64 6.57 1.92
N MET A 162 9.36 6.73 2.28
CA MET A 162 8.25 6.60 1.34
C MET A 162 8.24 7.67 0.26
N ALA A 163 8.45 8.93 0.63
CA ALA A 163 8.54 10.04 -0.30
C ALA A 163 9.71 9.83 -1.27
N ALA A 164 10.88 9.39 -0.78
CA ALA A 164 12.01 9.06 -1.63
C ALA A 164 11.73 7.88 -2.59
N PHE A 165 11.08 6.82 -2.10
CA PHE A 165 10.70 5.66 -2.91
C PHE A 165 9.70 6.04 -4.01
N VAL A 166 8.66 6.81 -3.67
CA VAL A 166 7.65 7.27 -4.63
C VAL A 166 8.26 8.23 -5.65
N SER A 167 9.13 9.15 -5.23
CA SER A 167 9.84 10.08 -6.12
C SER A 167 10.74 9.35 -7.12
N GLU A 168 11.50 8.35 -6.66
CA GLU A 168 12.32 7.51 -7.55
C GLU A 168 11.44 6.68 -8.50
N THR A 169 10.31 6.15 -8.02
CA THR A 169 9.34 5.42 -8.85
C THR A 169 8.76 6.33 -9.94
N ALA A 170 8.40 7.58 -9.60
CA ALA A 170 7.93 8.59 -10.54
C ALA A 170 9.02 8.93 -11.57
N ARG A 171 10.26 9.15 -11.13
CA ARG A 171 11.40 9.45 -12.00
C ARG A 171 11.69 8.34 -13.01
N ARG A 172 11.53 7.08 -12.59
CA ARG A 172 11.65 5.89 -13.45
C ARG A 172 10.43 5.65 -14.34
N GLN A 173 9.37 6.47 -14.23
CA GLN A 173 8.08 6.31 -14.91
C GLN A 173 7.46 4.92 -14.67
N MET A 174 7.55 4.45 -13.43
CA MET A 174 7.05 3.13 -13.03
C MET A 174 5.69 3.23 -12.34
N ALA A 175 4.97 2.12 -12.38
CA ALA A 175 3.73 1.93 -11.65
C ALA A 175 4.02 1.50 -10.21
N LEU A 176 3.13 1.93 -9.30
CA LEU A 176 3.16 1.61 -7.88
C LEU A 176 2.05 0.62 -7.55
N LEU A 177 2.36 -0.35 -6.71
CA LEU A 177 1.39 -1.24 -6.09
C LEU A 177 1.48 -1.03 -4.58
N VAL A 178 0.33 -0.78 -3.93
CA VAL A 178 0.20 -0.62 -2.49
C VAL A 178 -0.67 -1.75 -1.95
N TYR A 179 -0.27 -2.34 -0.83
CA TYR A 179 -1.04 -3.35 -0.12
C TYR A 179 -0.71 -3.28 1.36
N ILE A 180 -1.60 -3.84 2.19
CA ILE A 180 -1.47 -3.90 3.65
C ILE A 180 -1.78 -5.34 4.06
N ASN A 181 -0.87 -5.95 4.82
CA ASN A 181 -0.94 -7.35 5.23
C ASN A 181 -0.80 -7.58 6.73
#